data_AF-A0A4P7VD30-F1
#
_entry.id   AF-A0A4P7VD30-F1
#
_cell.length_a   1.000
_cell.length_b   1.000
_cell.length_c   1.000
_cell.angle_alpha   90.00
_cell.angle_beta   90.00
_cell.angle_gamma   90.00
#
_symmetry.space_group_name_H-M   'P 1'
#
loop_
_entity.id
_entity.type
_entity.pdbx_description
1 polymer ?
#
loop_
_entity_poly.entity_id
_entity_poly.type
_entity_poly.pdbx_seq_one_letter_code
_entity_poly.pdbx_strand_id
1 'polypeptide(L)'
;MKTINFIVTLLLVAAFTACGSGASNKPECTVTIVSPGEEYAQAVLYDVDNRVLDSVVFSNNEAVMVRRDTAEMPYLGFLRFYNPADSLDFIELPMAVERGDVNIDLSHGIGLSGTPLNERVHGFLIARARLNSQFDIENDTTVTVEGLRKAFSQFYVEQINANRDNVLGDFLRESYGIHVLPADRPKLK
;
A
#
# COMPACT_ATOMS: atom_id res chain seq x y z
N MET A 1 -58.87 -17.99 35.66
CA MET A 1 -57.43 -17.90 36.03
C MET A 1 -56.60 -17.78 34.76
N LYS A 2 -55.87 -16.65 34.63
CA LYS A 2 -54.63 -16.39 33.87
C LYS A 2 -54.42 -17.10 32.52
N THR A 3 -54.68 -16.42 31.39
CA THR A 3 -53.71 -15.65 30.57
C THR A 3 -52.54 -16.47 30.02
N ILE A 4 -52.35 -16.48 28.70
CA ILE A 4 -51.22 -15.83 27.99
C ILE A 4 -51.20 -16.30 26.52
N ASN A 5 -51.35 -15.33 25.61
CA ASN A 5 -50.93 -15.42 24.21
C ASN A 5 -49.40 -15.55 24.16
N PHE A 6 -48.86 -16.51 23.42
CA PHE A 6 -47.46 -16.45 22.98
C PHE A 6 -47.39 -16.51 21.46
N ILE A 7 -47.40 -15.32 20.86
CA ILE A 7 -46.88 -15.09 19.52
C ILE A 7 -45.36 -15.33 19.62
N VAL A 8 -44.88 -16.37 18.95
CA VAL A 8 -43.43 -16.61 18.78
C VAL A 8 -42.94 -15.64 17.71
N THR A 9 -42.58 -14.44 18.13
CA THR A 9 -41.86 -13.48 17.28
C THR A 9 -40.42 -13.97 17.19
N LEU A 10 -40.05 -14.54 16.04
CA LEU A 10 -38.69 -14.93 15.70
C LEU A 10 -37.87 -13.64 15.52
N LEU A 11 -37.17 -13.21 16.56
CA LEU A 11 -36.13 -12.18 16.46
C LEU A 11 -34.94 -12.79 15.71
N LEU A 12 -34.86 -12.54 14.40
CA LEU A 12 -33.58 -12.58 13.69
C LEU A 12 -32.70 -11.48 14.29
N VAL A 13 -31.88 -11.85 15.27
CA VAL A 13 -30.67 -11.09 15.56
C VAL A 13 -29.74 -11.34 14.39
N ALA A 14 -29.78 -10.43 13.42
CA ALA A 14 -28.72 -10.29 12.45
C ALA A 14 -27.44 -9.99 13.24
N ALA A 15 -26.64 -11.02 13.49
CA ALA A 15 -25.27 -10.84 13.90
C ALA A 15 -24.57 -10.09 12.76
N PHE A 16 -24.47 -8.77 12.90
CA PHE A 16 -23.43 -8.01 12.24
C PHE A 16 -22.10 -8.52 12.82
N THR A 17 -21.61 -9.64 12.30
CA THR A 17 -20.18 -9.89 12.28
C THR A 17 -19.60 -8.84 11.34
N ALA A 18 -19.31 -7.67 11.89
CA ALA A 18 -18.28 -6.82 11.34
C ALA A 18 -17.06 -7.71 11.21
N CYS A 19 -16.70 -8.06 9.97
CA CYS A 19 -15.39 -8.60 9.65
C CYS A 19 -14.39 -7.50 9.98
N GLY A 20 -14.01 -7.41 11.25
CA GLY A 20 -12.81 -6.70 11.65
C GLY A 20 -11.67 -7.41 10.94
N SER A 21 -11.07 -6.74 9.97
CA SER A 21 -9.74 -7.08 9.46
C SER A 21 -8.83 -7.22 10.68
N GLY A 22 -8.50 -8.46 11.00
CA GLY A 22 -7.85 -8.83 12.24
C GLY A 22 -6.51 -8.13 12.35
N ALA A 23 -6.35 -7.31 13.39
CA ALA A 23 -5.02 -6.94 13.83
C ALA A 23 -4.26 -8.24 14.14
N SER A 24 -3.16 -8.48 13.44
CA SER A 24 -2.36 -9.68 13.68
C SER A 24 -1.78 -9.63 15.08
N ASN A 25 -1.94 -10.71 15.86
CA ASN A 25 -1.29 -10.86 17.17
C ASN A 25 0.21 -11.19 17.03
N LYS A 26 0.71 -11.34 15.80
CA LYS A 26 2.13 -11.56 15.54
C LYS A 26 2.91 -10.28 15.83
N PRO A 27 3.92 -10.31 16.72
CA PRO A 27 4.63 -9.09 17.10
C PRO A 27 5.55 -8.59 15.98
N GLU A 28 6.10 -9.48 15.17
CA GLU A 28 7.02 -9.16 14.07
C GLU A 28 6.27 -8.92 12.74
N CYS A 29 6.95 -8.27 11.81
CA CYS A 29 6.53 -8.20 10.41
C CYS A 29 7.29 -9.28 9.64
N THR A 30 6.58 -10.19 8.97
CA THR A 30 7.18 -11.16 8.05
C THR A 30 6.76 -10.81 6.63
N VAL A 31 7.75 -10.55 5.78
CA VAL A 31 7.54 -10.22 4.38
C VAL A 31 7.92 -11.43 3.54
N THR A 32 6.93 -12.05 2.91
CA THR A 32 7.14 -13.10 1.91
C THR A 32 7.09 -12.47 0.53
N ILE A 33 8.09 -12.78 -0.28
CA ILE A 33 8.32 -12.12 -1.57
C ILE A 33 8.48 -13.19 -2.65
N VAL A 34 7.71 -13.07 -3.72
CA VAL A 34 7.93 -13.77 -4.99
C VAL A 34 8.57 -12.80 -5.98
N SER A 35 9.74 -13.17 -6.50
CA SER A 35 10.58 -12.36 -7.40
C SER A 35 9.88 -12.06 -8.74
N PRO A 36 10.15 -10.91 -9.38
CA PRO A 36 9.71 -10.64 -10.75
C PRO A 36 10.43 -11.47 -11.82
N GLY A 37 11.55 -12.12 -11.47
CA GLY A 37 12.36 -12.93 -12.38
C GLY A 37 13.67 -13.40 -11.74
N GLU A 38 14.38 -14.31 -12.40
CA GLU A 38 15.67 -14.83 -11.90
C GLU A 38 16.78 -13.77 -11.92
N GLU A 39 16.62 -12.73 -12.74
CA GLU A 39 17.54 -11.61 -12.85
C GLU A 39 17.56 -10.73 -11.59
N TYR A 40 16.51 -10.75 -10.76
CA TYR A 40 16.46 -9.98 -9.50
C TYR A 40 16.81 -10.87 -8.31
N ALA A 41 18.10 -11.00 -8.04
CA ALA A 41 18.62 -11.97 -7.07
C ALA A 41 18.60 -11.49 -5.61
N GLN A 42 18.41 -10.18 -5.35
CA GLN A 42 18.43 -9.61 -4.01
C GLN A 42 17.36 -8.54 -3.83
N ALA A 43 16.73 -8.51 -2.66
CA ALA A 43 15.90 -7.41 -2.21
C ALA A 43 16.53 -6.70 -1.01
N VAL A 44 16.55 -5.37 -1.03
CA VAL A 44 17.05 -4.54 0.08
C VAL A 44 15.93 -3.61 0.53
N LEU A 45 15.67 -3.58 1.83
CA LEU A 45 14.66 -2.73 2.43
C LEU A 45 15.32 -1.45 2.95
N TYR A 46 14.83 -0.32 2.47
CA TYR A 46 15.24 1.02 2.88
C TYR A 46 14.14 1.71 3.69
N ASP A 47 14.54 2.61 4.59
CA ASP A 47 13.61 3.62 5.12
C ASP A 47 13.42 4.79 4.15
N VAL A 48 12.58 5.76 4.56
CA VAL A 48 12.29 6.98 3.80
C VAL A 48 13.51 7.90 3.61
N ASP A 49 14.55 7.75 4.43
CA ASP A 49 15.80 8.52 4.35
C ASP A 49 16.85 7.81 3.47
N ASN A 50 16.48 6.74 2.76
CA ASN A 50 17.39 5.87 1.99
C ASN A 50 18.46 5.15 2.84
N ARG A 51 18.22 4.93 4.14
CA ARG A 51 19.09 4.08 4.95
C ARG A 51 18.67 2.63 4.83
N VAL A 52 19.66 1.74 4.68
CA VAL A 52 19.42 0.29 4.64
C VAL A 52 18.93 -0.18 6.00
N LEU A 53 17.80 -0.87 6.02
CA LEU A 53 17.25 -1.48 7.22
C LEU A 53 17.48 -3.00 7.25
N ASP A 54 17.34 -3.67 6.10
CA ASP A 54 17.52 -5.12 5.99
C ASP A 54 17.76 -5.52 4.52
N SER A 55 18.19 -6.76 4.28
CA SER A 55 18.32 -7.32 2.93
C SER A 55 18.13 -8.83 2.92
N VAL A 56 17.65 -9.37 1.80
CA VAL A 56 17.45 -10.80 1.60
C VAL A 56 17.87 -11.20 0.19
N VAL A 57 18.47 -12.39 0.06
CA VAL A 57 18.80 -13.01 -1.22
C VAL A 57 17.71 -14.01 -1.56
N PHE A 58 17.27 -14.03 -2.81
CA PHE A 58 16.25 -14.96 -3.26
C PHE A 58 16.81 -16.38 -3.39
N SER A 59 15.95 -17.36 -3.10
CA SER A 59 16.19 -18.77 -3.36
C SER A 59 14.98 -19.32 -4.11
N ASN A 60 15.19 -19.87 -5.31
CA ASN A 60 14.11 -20.34 -6.19
C ASN A 60 13.02 -19.28 -6.42
N ASN A 61 13.42 -18.02 -6.69
CA ASN A 61 12.52 -16.88 -6.88
C ASN A 61 11.65 -16.51 -5.68
N GLU A 62 11.94 -17.03 -4.49
CA GLU A 62 11.25 -16.68 -3.26
C GLU A 62 12.23 -16.14 -2.22
N ALA A 63 11.75 -15.22 -1.39
CA ALA A 63 12.50 -14.68 -0.26
C ALA A 63 11.58 -14.42 0.93
N VAL A 64 12.12 -14.54 2.13
CA VAL A 64 11.43 -14.19 3.38
C VAL A 64 12.31 -13.26 4.20
N MET A 65 11.77 -12.10 4.54
CA MET A 65 12.40 -11.11 5.41
C MET A 65 11.59 -10.99 6.71
N VAL A 66 12.26 -10.85 7.85
CA VAL A 66 11.58 -10.76 9.16
C VAL A 66 12.09 -9.58 9.96
N ARG A 67 11.19 -8.63 10.25
CA ARG A 67 11.45 -7.40 10.98
C ARG A 67 10.92 -7.48 12.41
N ARG A 68 11.79 -7.21 13.39
CA ARG A 68 11.51 -7.36 14.83
C ARG A 68 11.62 -6.07 15.63
N ASP A 69 11.81 -4.97 14.96
CA ASP A 69 11.82 -3.59 15.44
C ASP A 69 10.40 -3.09 15.76
N THR A 70 9.68 -3.87 16.56
CA THR A 70 8.23 -3.71 16.85
C THR A 70 7.84 -2.39 17.53
N ALA A 71 8.82 -1.65 18.07
CA ALA A 71 8.64 -0.36 18.72
C ALA A 71 8.50 0.80 17.72
N GLU A 72 8.99 0.62 16.49
CA GLU A 72 8.97 1.63 15.43
C GLU A 72 7.81 1.41 14.44
N MET A 73 7.16 0.23 14.49
CA MET A 73 6.04 -0.12 13.62
C MET A 73 4.71 0.56 14.02
N PRO A 74 3.84 0.92 13.05
CA PRO A 74 4.06 0.80 11.61
C PRO A 74 4.87 1.97 11.03
N TYR A 75 5.61 1.71 9.95
CA TYR A 75 6.29 2.76 9.16
C TYR A 75 6.34 2.37 7.67
N LEU A 76 6.66 3.33 6.80
CA LEU A 76 6.86 3.08 5.36
C LEU A 76 8.31 2.75 5.06
N GLY A 77 8.52 1.77 4.19
CA GLY A 77 9.83 1.44 3.63
C GLY A 77 9.74 1.16 2.13
N PHE A 78 10.91 1.07 1.50
CA PHE A 78 11.05 0.80 0.08
C PHE A 78 11.86 -0.47 -0.12
N LEU A 79 11.24 -1.49 -0.70
CA LEU A 79 11.98 -2.66 -1.18
C LEU A 79 12.54 -2.36 -2.56
N ARG A 80 13.86 -2.45 -2.69
CA ARG A 80 14.56 -2.41 -3.98
C ARG A 80 15.02 -3.81 -4.34
N PHE A 81 14.57 -4.28 -5.48
CA PHE A 81 14.97 -5.55 -6.09
C PHE A 81 16.08 -5.25 -7.08
N TYR A 82 17.29 -5.76 -6.83
CA TYR A 82 18.48 -5.45 -7.63
C TYR A 82 18.80 -6.57 -8.61
N ASN A 83 19.13 -6.18 -9.84
CA ASN A 83 19.80 -7.03 -10.80
C ASN A 83 21.32 -7.05 -10.49
N PRO A 84 21.93 -8.20 -10.13
CA PRO A 84 23.35 -8.25 -9.81
C PRO A 84 24.25 -8.02 -11.04
N ALA A 85 23.72 -8.16 -12.26
CA ALA A 85 24.44 -7.87 -13.49
C ALA A 85 24.45 -6.38 -13.85
N ASP A 86 23.47 -5.60 -13.36
CA ASP A 86 23.40 -4.15 -13.53
C ASP A 86 22.78 -3.48 -12.30
N SER A 87 23.61 -2.82 -11.50
CA SER A 87 23.18 -2.15 -10.26
C SER A 87 22.22 -0.97 -10.47
N LEU A 88 22.11 -0.45 -11.71
CA LEU A 88 21.15 0.61 -12.05
C LEU A 88 19.78 0.05 -12.47
N ASP A 89 19.71 -1.26 -12.75
CA ASP A 89 18.48 -1.97 -13.04
C ASP A 89 17.88 -2.49 -11.73
N PHE A 90 16.89 -1.76 -11.22
CA PHE A 90 16.16 -2.12 -10.02
C PHE A 90 14.68 -1.80 -10.10
N ILE A 91 13.88 -2.62 -9.42
CA ILE A 91 12.48 -2.34 -9.16
C ILE A 91 12.38 -1.79 -7.73
N GLU A 92 11.70 -0.66 -7.55
CA GLU A 92 11.40 -0.12 -6.23
C GLU A 92 9.91 -0.23 -5.94
N LEU A 93 9.57 -0.81 -4.78
CA LEU A 93 8.21 -0.98 -4.30
C LEU A 93 8.07 -0.36 -2.89
N PRO A 94 7.24 0.68 -2.70
CA PRO A 94 6.87 1.10 -1.37
C PRO A 94 6.00 0.02 -0.70
N MET A 95 6.24 -0.20 0.59
CA MET A 95 5.44 -1.09 1.43
C MET A 95 5.38 -0.55 2.86
N ALA A 96 4.35 -0.94 3.59
CA ALA A 96 4.31 -0.69 5.02
C ALA A 96 4.96 -1.84 5.78
N VAL A 97 5.88 -1.52 6.68
CA VAL A 97 6.34 -2.49 7.68
C VAL A 97 5.40 -2.39 8.87
N GLU A 98 4.51 -3.36 8.99
CA GLU A 98 3.55 -3.46 10.08
C GLU A 98 3.42 -4.89 10.60
N ARG A 99 2.92 -5.04 11.83
CA ARG A 99 2.78 -6.33 12.49
C ARG A 99 1.89 -7.27 11.68
N GLY A 100 2.38 -8.47 11.42
CA GLY A 100 1.68 -9.49 10.64
C GLY A 100 2.49 -10.01 9.47
N ASP A 101 1.78 -10.65 8.54
CA ASP A 101 2.36 -11.27 7.36
C ASP A 101 2.05 -10.41 6.14
N VAL A 102 3.09 -9.87 5.51
CA VAL A 102 3.01 -9.10 4.27
C VAL A 102 3.39 -10.01 3.11
N ASN A 103 2.56 -10.02 2.07
CA ASN A 103 2.82 -10.80 0.87
C ASN A 103 3.07 -9.86 -0.31
N ILE A 104 4.21 -10.06 -0.96
CA ILE A 104 4.60 -9.38 -2.19
C ILE A 104 4.72 -10.41 -3.30
N ASP A 105 3.98 -10.19 -4.37
CA ASP A 105 4.02 -11.03 -5.57
C ASP A 105 4.30 -10.15 -6.78
N LEU A 106 5.47 -10.35 -7.40
CA LEU A 106 5.91 -9.59 -8.56
C LEU A 106 5.83 -10.39 -9.87
N SER A 107 5.26 -11.60 -9.84
CA SER A 107 5.24 -12.51 -11.00
C SER A 107 4.41 -11.99 -12.18
N HIS A 108 3.32 -11.25 -11.92
CA HIS A 108 2.36 -10.78 -12.93
C HIS A 108 2.05 -9.28 -12.80
N GLY A 109 2.94 -8.51 -12.20
CA GLY A 109 2.74 -7.11 -11.84
C GLY A 109 2.92 -6.89 -10.34
N ILE A 110 2.52 -5.72 -9.83
CA ILE A 110 2.69 -5.41 -8.41
C ILE A 110 1.53 -5.97 -7.60
N GLY A 111 1.75 -7.07 -6.89
CA GLY A 111 0.87 -7.58 -5.84
C GLY A 111 1.44 -7.24 -4.46
N LEU A 112 0.67 -6.52 -3.63
CA LEU A 112 1.02 -6.22 -2.24
C LEU A 112 -0.21 -6.40 -1.34
N SER A 113 -0.09 -7.24 -0.30
CA SER A 113 -1.22 -7.65 0.54
C SER A 113 -0.80 -8.21 1.91
N GLY A 114 -1.75 -8.76 2.65
CA GLY A 114 -1.53 -9.52 3.89
C GLY A 114 -1.77 -8.73 5.17
N THR A 115 -1.69 -7.40 5.09
CA THR A 115 -1.96 -6.51 6.23
C THR A 115 -2.71 -5.23 5.77
N PRO A 116 -3.54 -4.60 6.63
CA PRO A 116 -4.46 -3.53 6.21
C PRO A 116 -3.78 -2.29 5.60
N LEU A 117 -2.59 -1.92 6.08
CA LEU A 117 -1.86 -0.78 5.54
C LEU A 117 -1.20 -1.14 4.21
N ASN A 118 -0.69 -2.36 4.05
CA ASN A 118 -0.16 -2.82 2.76
C ASN A 118 -1.24 -2.93 1.68
N GLU A 119 -2.48 -3.33 2.04
CA GLU A 119 -3.62 -3.26 1.12
C GLU A 119 -3.93 -1.82 0.68
N ARG A 120 -3.77 -0.84 1.58
CA ARG A 120 -3.92 0.59 1.24
C ARG A 120 -2.79 1.09 0.35
N VAL A 121 -1.54 0.70 0.61
CA VAL A 121 -0.39 1.02 -0.24
C VAL A 121 -0.62 0.46 -1.65
N HIS A 122 -1.04 -0.80 -1.76
CA HIS A 122 -1.38 -1.41 -3.04
C HIS A 122 -2.52 -0.66 -3.74
N GLY A 123 -3.59 -0.32 -3.00
CA GLY A 123 -4.71 0.48 -3.53
C GLY A 123 -4.25 1.83 -4.10
N PHE A 124 -3.35 2.53 -3.41
CA PHE A 124 -2.73 3.76 -3.90
C PHE A 124 -1.94 3.54 -5.21
N LEU A 125 -1.09 2.50 -5.27
CA LEU A 125 -0.30 2.18 -6.46
C LEU A 125 -1.19 1.89 -7.68
N ILE A 126 -2.24 1.08 -7.49
CA ILE A 126 -3.21 0.76 -8.54
C ILE A 126 -3.99 2.00 -8.97
N ALA A 127 -4.44 2.84 -8.03
CA ALA A 127 -5.18 4.05 -8.35
C ALA A 127 -4.32 5.06 -9.13
N ARG A 128 -3.03 5.19 -8.77
CA ARG A 128 -2.06 6.02 -9.52
C ARG A 128 -1.80 5.47 -10.91
N ALA A 129 -1.61 4.16 -11.06
CA ALA A 129 -1.44 3.53 -12.36
C ALA A 129 -2.67 3.74 -13.26
N ARG A 130 -3.87 3.61 -12.70
CA ARG A 130 -5.13 3.91 -13.40
C ARG A 130 -5.21 5.37 -13.83
N LEU A 131 -4.86 6.32 -12.96
CA LEU A 131 -4.83 7.73 -13.33
C LEU A 131 -3.87 7.98 -14.49
N ASN A 132 -2.66 7.41 -14.44
CA ASN A 132 -1.71 7.50 -15.55
C ASN A 132 -2.30 6.97 -16.86
N SER A 133 -2.98 5.82 -16.83
CA SER A 133 -3.57 5.21 -18.03
C SER A 133 -4.77 5.96 -18.61
N GLN A 134 -5.37 6.90 -17.86
CA GLN A 134 -6.46 7.73 -18.38
C GLN A 134 -5.98 8.79 -19.36
N PHE A 135 -4.68 9.10 -19.37
CA PHE A 135 -4.10 10.11 -20.24
C PHE A 135 -3.26 9.43 -21.32
N ASP A 136 -3.81 9.33 -22.53
CA ASP A 136 -3.05 8.95 -23.71
C ASP A 136 -2.37 10.19 -24.31
N ILE A 137 -1.29 10.64 -23.68
CA ILE A 137 -0.60 11.88 -24.05
C ILE A 137 0.01 11.78 -25.46
N GLU A 138 0.23 10.55 -25.96
CA GLU A 138 0.80 10.31 -27.29
C GLU A 138 -0.25 10.47 -28.39
N ASN A 139 -1.50 10.06 -28.15
CA ASN A 139 -2.55 10.05 -29.17
C ASN A 139 -3.70 11.04 -28.93
N ASP A 140 -3.85 11.59 -27.73
CA ASP A 140 -4.91 12.54 -27.37
C ASP A 140 -4.37 13.97 -27.21
N THR A 141 -4.51 14.75 -28.28
CA THR A 141 -4.11 16.17 -28.33
C THR A 141 -4.99 17.10 -27.47
N THR A 142 -6.08 16.60 -26.88
CA THR A 142 -6.91 17.37 -25.95
C THR A 142 -6.36 17.34 -24.52
N VAL A 143 -5.43 16.44 -24.22
CA VAL A 143 -4.74 16.39 -22.93
C VAL A 143 -3.81 17.60 -22.80
N THR A 144 -4.12 18.48 -21.85
CA THR A 144 -3.29 19.64 -21.54
C THR A 144 -2.49 19.43 -20.27
N VAL A 145 -1.32 20.08 -20.16
CA VAL A 145 -0.52 20.10 -18.93
C VAL A 145 -1.32 20.61 -17.74
N GLU A 146 -2.19 21.61 -17.94
CA GLU A 146 -3.06 22.13 -16.89
C GLU A 146 -4.11 21.09 -16.45
N GLY A 147 -4.73 20.39 -17.41
CA GLY A 147 -5.65 19.30 -17.14
C GLY A 147 -5.01 18.16 -16.33
N LEU A 148 -3.80 17.74 -16.72
CA LEU A 148 -3.00 16.77 -15.97
C LEU A 148 -2.74 17.25 -14.55
N ARG A 149 -2.23 18.47 -14.37
CA ARG A 149 -1.93 19.02 -13.03
C ARG A 149 -3.16 19.05 -12.14
N LYS A 150 -4.33 19.40 -12.69
CA LYS A 150 -5.59 19.39 -11.95
C LYS A 150 -6.00 17.98 -11.53
N ALA A 151 -5.91 17.01 -12.44
CA ALA A 151 -6.27 15.63 -12.15
C ALA A 151 -5.36 15.01 -11.08
N PHE A 152 -4.04 15.18 -11.18
CA PHE A 152 -3.10 14.72 -10.16
C PHE A 152 -3.29 15.45 -8.82
N SER A 153 -3.54 16.76 -8.83
CA SER A 153 -3.84 17.52 -7.61
C SER A 153 -5.04 16.95 -6.86
N GLN A 154 -6.14 16.70 -7.57
CA GLN A 154 -7.35 16.10 -7.01
C GLN A 154 -7.10 14.69 -6.48
N PHE A 155 -6.41 13.86 -7.27
CA PHE A 155 -6.01 12.52 -6.88
C PHE A 155 -5.21 12.53 -5.56
N TYR A 156 -4.17 13.33 -5.45
CA TYR A 156 -3.36 13.35 -4.22
C TYR A 156 -4.14 13.87 -3.01
N VAL A 157 -5.04 14.85 -3.19
CA VAL A 157 -5.94 15.27 -2.10
C VAL A 157 -6.81 14.12 -1.61
N GLU A 158 -7.39 13.34 -2.53
CA GLU A 158 -8.21 12.17 -2.18
C GLU A 158 -7.38 11.11 -1.46
N GLN A 159 -6.21 10.76 -1.99
CA GLN A 159 -5.35 9.72 -1.41
C GLN A 159 -4.79 10.12 -0.04
N ILE A 160 -4.39 11.39 0.15
CA ILE A 160 -3.94 11.90 1.45
C ILE A 160 -5.08 11.86 2.46
N ASN A 161 -6.28 12.32 2.07
CA ASN A 161 -7.44 12.34 2.96
C ASN A 161 -7.92 10.93 3.34
N ALA A 162 -7.88 9.99 2.41
CA ALA A 162 -8.28 8.59 2.62
C ALA A 162 -7.33 7.84 3.57
N ASN A 163 -6.10 8.34 3.74
CA ASN A 163 -5.06 7.75 4.58
C ASN A 163 -4.58 8.68 5.70
N ARG A 164 -5.35 9.73 6.02
CA ARG A 164 -4.96 10.82 6.95
C ARG A 164 -4.60 10.38 8.38
N ASP A 165 -4.96 9.16 8.75
CA ASP A 165 -4.82 8.60 10.10
C ASP A 165 -3.74 7.50 10.17
N ASN A 166 -2.92 7.37 9.13
CA ASN A 166 -1.88 6.37 9.06
C ASN A 166 -0.63 6.88 8.34
N VAL A 167 0.46 6.13 8.48
CA VAL A 167 1.79 6.50 7.98
C VAL A 167 1.87 6.61 6.45
N LEU A 168 0.95 5.99 5.69
CA LEU A 168 0.86 6.21 4.25
C LEU A 168 0.38 7.63 3.96
N GLY A 169 -0.62 8.15 4.69
CA GLY A 169 -1.10 9.52 4.49
C GLY A 169 -0.03 10.57 4.78
N ASP A 170 0.78 10.36 5.82
CA ASP A 170 1.91 11.23 6.16
C ASP A 170 2.95 11.25 5.03
N PHE A 171 3.36 10.05 4.58
CA PHE A 171 4.26 9.90 3.45
C PHE A 171 3.73 10.57 2.18
N LEU A 172 2.44 10.37 1.86
CA LEU A 172 1.83 10.96 0.67
C LEU A 172 1.80 12.49 0.74
N ARG A 173 1.53 13.04 1.92
CA ARG A 173 1.51 14.49 2.15
C ARG A 173 2.90 15.09 1.98
N GLU A 174 3.93 14.44 2.52
CA GLU A 174 5.31 14.91 2.42
C GLU A 174 5.86 14.79 0.99
N SER A 175 5.72 13.62 0.38
CA SER A 175 6.35 13.30 -0.91
C SER A 175 5.59 13.86 -2.10
N TYR A 176 4.25 13.86 -2.04
CA TYR A 176 3.39 14.24 -3.17
C TYR A 176 2.55 15.50 -2.92
N GLY A 177 2.57 16.06 -1.70
CA GLY A 177 1.87 17.32 -1.39
C GLY A 177 2.31 18.50 -2.27
N ILE A 178 3.53 18.45 -2.82
CA ILE A 178 4.03 19.44 -3.79
C ILE A 178 3.20 19.48 -5.08
N HIS A 179 2.54 18.39 -5.44
CA HIS A 179 1.67 18.30 -6.62
C HIS A 179 0.25 18.81 -6.36
N VAL A 180 -0.12 19.12 -5.11
CA VAL A 180 -1.42 19.70 -4.76
C VAL A 180 -1.42 21.19 -5.08
N LEU A 181 -2.30 21.58 -6.01
CA LEU A 181 -2.48 22.95 -6.44
C LEU A 181 -2.94 23.84 -5.28
N PRO A 182 -2.55 25.14 -5.25
CA PRO A 182 -2.97 26.06 -4.19
C PRO A 182 -4.48 26.09 -3.94
N ALA A 183 -5.30 25.99 -4.99
CA ALA A 183 -6.76 25.98 -4.91
C ALA A 183 -7.33 24.72 -4.24
N ASP A 184 -6.58 23.61 -4.24
CA ASP A 184 -6.99 22.33 -3.66
C ASP A 184 -6.42 22.11 -2.25
N ARG A 185 -5.36 22.83 -1.85
CA ARG A 185 -4.76 22.71 -0.51
C ARG A 185 -5.76 22.87 0.65
N PRO A 186 -6.75 23.78 0.61
CA PRO A 186 -7.77 23.88 1.67
C PRO A 186 -8.63 22.63 1.84
N LYS A 187 -8.61 21.68 0.90
CA LYS A 187 -9.37 20.42 0.94
C LYS A 187 -8.61 19.30 1.67
N LEU A 188 -7.34 19.50 2.00
CA LEU A 188 -6.56 18.55 2.80
C LEU A 188 -7.08 18.58 4.24
N LYS A 189 -7.47 17.41 4.74
CA LYS A 189 -8.00 17.20 6.09
C LYS A 189 -6.96 16.58 7.01
#